data_AF-A0A5A8A5Z5-F1
#
_entry.id   AF-A0A5A8A5Z5-F1
#
_cell.length_a   1.000
_cell.length_b   1.000
_cell.length_c   1.000
_cell.angle_alpha   90.00
_cell.angle_beta   90.00
_cell.angle_gamma   90.00
#
_symmetry.space_group_name_H-M   'P 1'
#
loop_
_entity.id
_entity.type
_entity.pdbx_description
1 polymer ?
#
loop_
_entity_poly.entity_id
_entity_poly.type
_entity_poly.pdbx_seq_one_letter_code
_entity_poly.pdbx_strand_id
1 'polypeptide(L)'
;MNAIFPTPDAADSQRLLSAEELEAALRDIGARRYHNLHPFHRLLHDGKLSKDQVRAWALNRYYYQAMIPVKDAAVLARMTDASLRRIWRQR
;
A
#
# COMPACT_ATOMS: atom_id res chain seq x y z
N MET A 1 -15.73 -6.37 -8.45
CA MET A 1 -15.60 -6.42 -6.97
C MET A 1 -15.55 -4.98 -6.48
N ASN A 2 -16.68 -4.45 -6.01
CA ASN A 2 -16.70 -3.12 -5.39
C ASN A 2 -16.08 -3.25 -4.00
N ALA A 3 -14.92 -2.63 -3.78
CA ALA A 3 -14.42 -2.44 -2.43
C ALA A 3 -15.43 -1.52 -1.72
N ILE A 4 -16.20 -2.08 -0.79
CA ILE A 4 -17.07 -1.31 0.10
C ILE A 4 -16.14 -0.61 1.08
N PHE A 5 -15.84 0.66 0.80
CA PHE A 5 -15.26 1.54 1.80
C PHE A 5 -16.40 1.93 2.73
N PRO A 6 -16.36 1.55 4.02
CA PRO A 6 -17.36 2.03 4.96
C PRO A 6 -17.31 3.55 4.97
N THR A 7 -18.45 4.19 4.70
CA THR A 7 -18.61 5.63 4.90
C THR A 7 -18.42 5.92 6.39
N PRO A 8 -17.46 6.78 6.77
CA PRO A 8 -17.30 7.15 8.16
C PRO A 8 -18.56 7.87 8.65
N ASP A 9 -18.90 7.66 9.91
CA ASP A 9 -20.06 8.29 10.54
C ASP A 9 -19.90 9.82 10.50
N ALA A 10 -20.97 10.54 10.19
CA ALA A 10 -20.90 11.98 9.91
C ALA A 10 -20.44 12.80 11.13
N ALA A 11 -20.71 12.32 12.34
CA ALA A 11 -20.29 12.95 13.59
C ALA A 11 -18.80 12.72 13.90
N ASP A 12 -18.22 11.59 13.48
CA ASP A 12 -16.81 11.26 13.71
C ASP A 12 -15.89 11.92 12.65
N SER A 13 -16.46 12.25 11.49
CA SER A 13 -15.75 12.90 10.37
C SER A 13 -15.31 14.34 10.64
N GLN A 14 -15.83 14.99 11.69
CA GLN A 14 -15.51 16.38 12.03
C GLN A 14 -14.40 16.52 13.09
N ARG A 15 -14.01 15.43 13.76
CA ARG A 15 -12.95 15.46 14.76
C ARG A 15 -11.58 15.34 14.10
N LEU A 16 -10.75 16.37 14.24
CA LEU A 16 -9.33 16.30 13.88
C LEU A 16 -8.61 15.43 14.91
N LEU A 17 -7.92 14.40 14.42
CA LEU A 17 -7.06 13.54 15.22
C LEU A 17 -5.77 14.28 15.60
N SER A 18 -5.23 13.98 16.79
CA SER A 18 -3.82 14.30 17.06
C SER A 18 -2.89 13.55 16.11
N ALA A 19 -1.61 13.92 16.06
CA ALA A 19 -0.62 13.22 15.24
C ALA A 19 -0.50 11.74 15.64
N GLU A 20 -0.51 11.45 16.94
CA GLU A 20 -0.44 10.09 17.49
C GLU A 20 -1.70 9.28 17.17
N GLU A 21 -2.88 9.89 17.31
CA GLU A 21 -4.15 9.25 16.96
C GLU A 21 -4.23 8.95 15.46
N LEU A 22 -3.76 9.87 14.61
CA LEU A 22 -3.70 9.67 13.17
C LEU A 22 -2.75 8.52 12.79
N GLU A 23 -1.56 8.48 13.38
CA GLU A 23 -0.63 7.36 13.15
C GLU A 23 -1.25 6.03 13.58
N ALA A 24 -1.88 5.98 14.76
CA ALA A 24 -2.55 4.78 15.25
C ALA A 24 -3.65 4.31 14.28
N ALA A 25 -4.48 5.24 13.78
CA ALA A 25 -5.52 4.94 12.81
C ALA A 25 -4.96 4.40 11.48
N LEU A 26 -3.86 4.98 10.97
CA LEU A 26 -3.18 4.50 9.76
C LEU A 26 -2.61 3.09 9.95
N ARG A 27 -2.01 2.81 11.11
CA ARG A 27 -1.45 1.48 11.44
C ARG A 27 -2.54 0.43 11.56
N ASP A 28 -3.69 0.77 12.12
CA ASP A 28 -4.82 -0.14 12.26
C ASP A 28 -5.40 -0.58 10.90
N ILE A 29 -5.38 0.29 9.87
CA ILE A 29 -5.70 -0.13 8.49
C ILE A 29 -4.72 -1.21 8.03
N GLY A 30 -3.42 -1.01 8.27
CA GLY A 30 -2.39 -2.03 7.99
C GLY A 30 -2.67 -3.35 8.71
N ALA A 31 -2.97 -3.28 10.01
CA ALA A 31 -3.25 -4.46 10.83
C ALA A 31 -4.47 -5.25 10.34
N ARG A 32 -5.46 -4.60 9.73
CA ARG A 32 -6.69 -5.24 9.25
C ARG A 32 -6.70 -5.60 7.77
N ARG A 33 -5.91 -4.89 6.94
CA ARG A 33 -6.05 -4.92 5.47
C ARG A 33 -4.75 -5.14 4.71
N TYR A 34 -3.59 -5.15 5.37
CA TYR A 34 -2.34 -5.37 4.64
C TYR A 34 -2.31 -6.77 4.02
N HIS A 35 -1.63 -6.89 2.88
CA HIS A 35 -1.72 -8.09 2.04
C HIS A 35 -1.10 -9.35 2.67
N ASN A 36 -0.41 -9.20 3.81
CA ASN A 36 0.16 -10.32 4.53
C ASN A 36 -0.92 -11.28 5.05
N LEU A 37 -2.12 -10.75 5.31
CA LEU A 37 -3.29 -11.52 5.75
C LEU A 37 -3.97 -12.29 4.61
N HIS A 38 -3.68 -11.94 3.35
CA HIS A 38 -4.34 -12.54 2.20
C HIS A 38 -4.02 -14.04 2.12
N PRO A 39 -5.01 -14.94 1.85
CA PRO A 39 -4.79 -16.38 1.80
C PRO A 39 -3.63 -16.80 0.89
N PHE A 40 -3.50 -16.18 -0.29
CA PHE A 40 -2.37 -16.44 -1.19
C PHE A 40 -1.01 -16.16 -0.56
N HIS A 41 -0.88 -15.08 0.21
CA HIS A 41 0.37 -14.71 0.86
C HIS A 41 0.70 -15.69 1.99
N ARG A 42 -0.31 -16.15 2.75
CA ARG A 42 -0.11 -17.22 3.74
C ARG A 42 0.38 -18.52 3.08
N LEU A 43 -0.23 -18.94 1.97
CA LEU A 43 0.23 -20.13 1.23
C LEU A 43 1.67 -19.98 0.71
N LEU A 44 2.04 -18.78 0.24
CA LEU A 44 3.39 -18.48 -0.23
C LEU A 44 4.42 -18.61 0.90
N HIS A 45 4.17 -18.01 2.07
CA HIS A 45 5.09 -18.07 3.22
C HIS A 45 5.16 -19.45 3.87
N ASP A 46 4.04 -20.17 3.91
CA ASP A 46 3.99 -21.54 4.43
C ASP A 46 4.62 -22.58 3.48
N GLY A 47 5.08 -22.18 2.29
CA GLY A 47 5.67 -23.08 1.30
C GLY A 47 4.66 -24.05 0.65
N LYS A 48 3.36 -23.72 0.67
CA LYS A 48 2.25 -24.58 0.21
C LYS A 48 1.86 -24.37 -1.25
N LEU A 49 2.52 -23.47 -1.96
CA LEU A 49 2.26 -23.21 -3.37
C LEU A 49 3.01 -24.20 -4.26
N SER A 50 2.40 -24.55 -5.40
CA SER A 50 3.11 -25.23 -6.48
C SER A 50 4.13 -24.32 -7.15
N LYS A 51 5.08 -24.92 -7.87
CA LYS A 51 6.10 -24.18 -8.63
C LYS A 51 5.47 -23.18 -9.61
N ASP A 52 4.37 -23.55 -10.26
CA ASP A 52 3.71 -22.70 -11.25
C ASP A 52 2.94 -21.55 -10.60
N GLN A 53 2.38 -21.74 -9.41
CA GLN A 53 1.79 -20.65 -8.63
C GLN A 53 2.84 -19.62 -8.19
N VAL A 54 4.03 -20.08 -7.78
CA VAL A 54 5.15 -19.17 -7.47
C VAL A 54 5.65 -18.44 -8.72
N ARG A 55 5.77 -19.12 -9.87
CA ARG A 55 6.13 -18.49 -11.15
C ARG A 55 5.12 -17.42 -11.54
N ALA A 56 3.82 -17.70 -11.44
CA ALA A 56 2.77 -16.72 -11.73
C ALA A 56 2.86 -15.51 -10.81
N TRP A 57 3.06 -15.72 -9.50
CA TRP A 57 3.29 -14.63 -8.56
C TRP A 57 4.53 -13.80 -8.92
N ALA A 58 5.67 -14.44 -9.23
CA ALA A 58 6.90 -13.75 -9.57
C ALA A 58 6.75 -12.90 -10.85
N LEU A 59 6.11 -13.46 -11.89
CA LEU A 59 5.83 -12.76 -13.14
C LEU A 59 4.96 -11.51 -12.93
N ASN A 60 3.89 -11.64 -12.15
CA ASN A 60 3.00 -10.50 -11.87
C ASN A 60 3.64 -9.49 -10.91
N ARG A 61 4.41 -9.96 -9.92
CA ARG A 61 5.10 -9.08 -8.97
C ARG A 61 6.22 -8.31 -9.65
N TYR A 62 6.89 -8.88 -10.65
CA TYR A 62 7.85 -8.14 -11.49
C TYR A 62 7.20 -6.88 -12.09
N TYR A 63 6.02 -7.00 -12.69
CA TYR A 63 5.33 -5.85 -13.27
C TYR A 63 4.99 -4.79 -12.22
N TYR A 64 4.46 -5.19 -11.05
CA TYR A 64 4.23 -4.26 -9.95
C TYR A 64 5.50 -3.50 -9.55
N GLN A 65 6.62 -4.22 -9.37
CA GLN A 65 7.89 -3.60 -8.97
C GLN A 65 8.46 -2.68 -10.07
N ALA A 66 8.37 -3.08 -11.34
CA ALA A 66 8.82 -2.28 -12.47
C ALA A 66 8.04 -0.95 -12.60
N MET A 67 6.77 -0.93 -12.17
CA MET A 67 5.93 0.25 -12.20
C MET A 67 6.12 1.20 -11.01
N ILE A 68 6.75 0.77 -9.91
CA ILE A 68 7.04 1.64 -8.76
C ILE A 68 7.78 2.93 -9.17
N PRO A 69 8.92 2.88 -9.90
CA PRO A 69 9.62 4.10 -10.30
C PRO A 69 8.81 4.97 -11.28
N VAL A 70 7.92 4.38 -12.09
CA VAL A 70 7.01 5.15 -12.97
C VAL A 70 5.99 5.93 -12.13
N LYS A 71 5.39 5.26 -11.14
CA LYS A 71 4.47 5.87 -10.18
C LYS A 71 5.19 6.94 -9.34
N ASP A 72 6.41 6.68 -8.87
CA ASP A 72 7.18 7.66 -8.09
C ASP A 72 7.58 8.89 -8.92
N ALA A 73 7.89 8.71 -10.22
CA ALA A 73 8.12 9.82 -11.13
C ALA A 73 6.86 10.68 -11.33
N ALA A 74 5.67 10.06 -11.41
CA ALA A 74 4.40 10.78 -11.51
C ALA A 74 4.10 11.62 -10.25
N VAL A 75 4.45 11.12 -9.06
CA VAL A 75 4.38 11.88 -7.80
C VAL A 75 5.38 13.04 -7.81
N LEU A 76 6.64 12.76 -8.19
CA LEU A 76 7.71 13.76 -8.27
C LEU A 76 7.33 14.93 -9.18
N ALA A 77 6.68 14.66 -10.32
CA ALA A 77 6.24 15.67 -11.27
C ALA A 77 5.18 16.63 -10.73
N ARG A 78 4.44 16.23 -9.68
CA ARG A 78 3.42 17.06 -9.03
C ARG A 78 3.96 17.92 -7.88
N MET A 79 5.19 17.67 -7.43
CA MET A 79 5.80 18.42 -6.32
C MET A 79 6.31 19.78 -6.79
N THR A 80 5.85 20.85 -6.14
CA THR A 80 6.29 22.23 -6.43
C THR A 80 7.61 22.57 -5.74
N ASP A 81 7.84 22.11 -4.51
CA ASP A 81 9.08 22.34 -3.77
C ASP A 81 10.25 21.46 -4.26
N ALA A 82 11.36 22.12 -4.62
CA ALA A 82 12.59 21.45 -5.02
C ALA A 82 13.25 20.65 -3.88
N SER A 83 13.06 21.04 -2.61
CA SER A 83 13.60 20.31 -1.46
C SER A 83 12.96 18.93 -1.33
N LEU A 84 11.63 18.86 -1.44
CA LEU A 84 10.87 17.60 -1.44
C LEU A 84 11.25 16.71 -2.63
N ARG A 85 11.43 17.29 -3.82
CA ARG A 85 11.91 16.52 -4.99
C ARG A 85 13.29 15.89 -4.76
N ARG A 86 14.18 16.54 -4.01
CA ARG A 86 15.51 15.98 -3.67
C ARG A 86 15.39 14.77 -2.75
N ILE A 87 14.52 14.84 -1.74
CA ILE A 87 14.25 13.72 -0.82
C ILE A 87 13.62 12.55 -1.60
N TRP A 88 12.62 12.84 -2.44
CA TRP A 88 11.82 11.80 -3.10
C TRP A 88 12.53 11.06 -4.23
N ARG A 89 13.53 11.66 -4.91
CA ARG A 89 14.22 10.98 -6.02
C ARG A 89 15.15 9.85 -5.58
N GLN A 90 15.47 9.77 -4.28
CA GLN A 90 16.40 8.76 -3.75
C GLN A 90 15.93 7.35 -4.14
N ARG A 91 16.88 6.53 -4.62
CA ARG A 91 16.68 5.11 -4.94
C ARG A 91 17.47 4.23 -3.98
#